data_AF-A0A3D9E3F7-F1
#
_entry.id   AF-A0A3D9E3F7-F1
#
_cell.length_a   1.000
_cell.length_b   1.000
_cell.length_c   1.000
_cell.angle_alpha   90.00
_cell.angle_beta   90.00
_cell.angle_gamma   90.00
#
_symmetry.space_group_name_H-M   'P 1'
#
loop_
_entity.id
_entity.type
_entity.pdbx_description
1 polymer ?
#
loop_
_entity_poly.entity_id
_entity_poly.type
_entity_poly.pdbx_seq_one_letter_code
_entity_poly.pdbx_strand_id
1 'polypeptide(L)'
;MLVGLVVLAVVPLVSLATAWNTEARREAIDLTSFDPGHLIDDDQFYDGDALTADQIQAFLDDQVGECRNDACLSLLRSELPARGPIVSDATGRTICEGYDGGVLTAAQIIDRLQRACGISAKVLLVTLQKEQSLISGRTARAPSPAQLGAAMGARCPDTAPCDAGAAGFGAQVAQAATDLKSYSASDFMRQPGTHYLAYSPDPSCGGSDVTIANAATAALYNYTPYQPNAAALAARWGTGDACSAYGNRNFALYWALWFG
;
A
#
# COMPACT_ATOMS: atom_id res chain seq x y z
N MET A 1 -12.47 -43.87 -36.21
CA MET A 1 -12.22 -43.77 -34.76
C MET A 1 -11.23 -42.64 -34.55
N LEU A 2 -11.67 -41.52 -33.97
CA LEU A 2 -10.78 -40.42 -33.58
C LEU A 2 -10.04 -40.81 -32.30
N VAL A 3 -8.72 -40.84 -32.34
CA VAL A 3 -7.85 -40.96 -31.16
C VAL A 3 -7.72 -39.55 -30.58
N GLY A 4 -8.40 -39.27 -29.47
CA GLY A 4 -8.29 -38.02 -28.75
C GLY A 4 -6.96 -37.96 -27.99
N LEU A 5 -6.13 -36.97 -28.31
CA LEU A 5 -4.93 -36.64 -27.56
C LEU A 5 -5.37 -35.96 -26.24
N VAL A 6 -5.22 -36.63 -25.11
CA VAL A 6 -5.32 -36.00 -23.79
C VAL A 6 -3.98 -35.32 -23.52
N VAL A 7 -3.93 -34.00 -23.71
CA VAL A 7 -2.82 -33.18 -23.23
C VAL A 7 -3.01 -33.02 -21.72
N LEU A 8 -2.28 -33.81 -20.94
CA LEU A 8 -2.20 -33.62 -19.49
C LEU A 8 -1.43 -32.31 -19.26
N ALA A 9 -2.12 -31.24 -18.86
CA ALA A 9 -1.48 -30.01 -18.41
C ALA A 9 -0.70 -30.33 -17.12
N VAL A 10 0.62 -30.47 -17.24
CA VAL A 10 1.52 -30.63 -16.09
C VAL A 10 1.63 -29.26 -15.42
N VAL A 11 0.73 -28.97 -14.49
CA VAL A 11 0.89 -27.83 -13.58
C VAL A 11 2.07 -28.17 -12.65
N PRO A 12 3.11 -27.34 -12.53
CA PRO A 12 4.22 -27.62 -11.63
C PRO A 12 3.69 -27.76 -10.20
N LEU A 13 4.00 -28.86 -9.53
CA LEU A 13 3.60 -29.13 -8.13
C LEU A 13 4.01 -28.01 -7.16
N VAL A 14 5.06 -27.24 -7.51
CA VAL A 14 5.55 -26.10 -6.73
C VAL A 14 4.55 -24.94 -6.70
N SER A 15 3.87 -24.66 -7.82
CA SER A 15 2.90 -23.55 -7.95
C SER A 15 1.59 -23.82 -7.20
N LEU A 16 1.22 -25.10 -7.06
CA LEU A 16 0.04 -25.52 -6.29
C LEU A 16 0.27 -25.37 -4.78
N ALA A 17 1.49 -25.67 -4.30
CA ALA A 17 1.84 -25.54 -2.89
C ALA A 17 1.91 -24.09 -2.42
N THR A 18 2.46 -23.17 -3.22
CA THR A 18 2.52 -21.74 -2.86
C THR A 18 1.14 -21.09 -2.84
N ALA A 19 0.29 -21.37 -3.84
CA ALA A 19 -1.08 -20.86 -3.88
C ALA A 19 -1.94 -21.38 -2.70
N TRP A 20 -1.81 -22.66 -2.35
CA TRP A 20 -2.49 -23.22 -1.17
C TRP A 20 -2.03 -22.58 0.14
N ASN A 21 -0.73 -22.29 0.28
CA ASN A 21 -0.20 -21.64 1.48
C ASN A 21 -0.71 -20.20 1.62
N THR A 22 -0.87 -19.46 0.52
CA THR A 22 -1.41 -18.09 0.57
C THR A 22 -2.89 -18.07 0.95
N GLU A 23 -3.72 -18.95 0.38
CA GLU A 23 -5.15 -19.00 0.74
C GLU A 23 -5.36 -19.44 2.20
N ALA A 24 -4.62 -20.45 2.66
CA ALA A 24 -4.68 -20.88 4.05
C ALA A 24 -4.24 -19.78 5.03
N ARG A 25 -3.18 -19.02 4.70
CA ARG A 25 -2.78 -17.84 5.49
C ARG A 25 -3.86 -16.76 5.47
N ARG A 26 -4.46 -16.53 4.32
CA ARG A 26 -5.53 -15.55 4.13
C ARG A 26 -6.76 -15.87 4.98
N GLU A 27 -7.13 -17.15 5.09
CA GLU A 27 -8.22 -17.64 5.95
C GLU A 27 -7.87 -17.54 7.46
N ALA A 28 -6.60 -17.77 7.81
CA ALA A 28 -6.13 -17.75 9.19
C ALA A 28 -6.02 -16.34 9.79
N ILE A 29 -5.88 -15.30 8.96
CA ILE A 29 -5.85 -13.92 9.44
C ILE A 29 -7.26 -13.50 9.85
N ASP A 30 -7.40 -13.19 11.14
CA ASP A 30 -8.56 -12.49 11.67
C ASP A 30 -8.15 -11.11 12.20
N LEU A 31 -9.14 -10.23 12.34
CA LEU A 31 -8.98 -8.88 12.86
C LEU A 31 -9.53 -8.76 14.28
N THR A 32 -9.54 -9.86 15.04
CA THR A 32 -10.08 -9.84 16.42
C THR A 32 -9.23 -8.98 17.35
N SER A 33 -7.94 -8.84 17.06
CA SER A 33 -7.00 -7.96 17.76
C SER A 33 -6.81 -6.60 17.08
N PHE A 34 -7.66 -6.23 16.11
CA PHE A 34 -7.56 -4.93 15.45
C PHE A 34 -7.85 -3.81 16.46
N ASP A 35 -6.87 -2.96 16.68
CA ASP A 35 -6.98 -1.77 17.51
C ASP A 35 -6.97 -0.52 16.61
N PRO A 36 -8.09 0.24 16.52
CA PRO A 36 -8.09 1.49 15.75
C PRO A 36 -7.13 2.54 16.34
N GLY A 37 -6.72 2.41 17.61
CA GLY A 37 -5.74 3.29 18.23
C GLY A 37 -4.28 2.95 17.89
N HIS A 38 -4.02 1.75 17.36
CA HIS A 38 -2.67 1.25 17.09
C HIS A 38 -2.66 0.28 15.90
N LEU A 39 -2.38 0.79 14.70
CA LEU A 39 -2.42 -0.01 13.47
C LEU A 39 -1.07 -0.69 13.14
N ILE A 40 0.03 -0.08 13.55
CA ILE A 40 1.41 -0.53 13.29
C ILE A 40 2.36 0.27 14.19
N ASP A 41 3.48 -0.34 14.60
CA ASP A 41 4.53 0.34 15.38
C ASP A 41 5.33 1.35 14.54
N ASP A 42 5.79 2.43 15.19
CA ASP A 42 6.60 3.48 14.53
C ASP A 42 7.92 2.93 13.98
N ASP A 43 8.55 1.98 14.68
CA ASP A 43 9.81 1.38 14.24
C ASP A 43 9.65 0.55 12.96
N GLN A 44 8.52 -0.14 12.78
CA GLN A 44 8.20 -0.87 11.56
C GLN A 44 7.78 0.05 10.41
N PHE A 45 7.09 1.15 10.72
CA PHE A 45 6.56 2.07 9.72
C PHE A 45 7.63 2.99 9.15
N TYR A 46 8.53 3.51 10.00
CA TYR A 46 9.58 4.45 9.63
C TYR A 46 10.95 3.80 9.43
N ASP A 47 11.01 2.48 9.26
CA ASP A 47 12.21 1.73 8.89
C ASP A 47 12.63 2.02 7.43
N GLY A 48 13.48 3.02 7.22
CA GLY A 48 13.99 3.39 5.89
C GLY A 48 14.87 2.35 5.20
N ASP A 49 15.20 1.25 5.88
CA ASP A 49 16.05 0.16 5.40
C ASP A 49 15.33 -1.20 5.45
N ALA A 50 13.99 -1.20 5.54
CA ALA A 50 13.17 -2.39 5.79
C ALA A 50 13.36 -3.55 4.80
N LEU A 51 13.68 -3.24 3.54
CA LEU A 51 14.01 -4.20 2.50
C LEU A 51 15.13 -3.64 1.61
N THR A 52 15.89 -4.46 0.91
CA THR A 52 16.75 -4.00 -0.19
C THR A 52 15.99 -4.01 -1.52
N ALA A 53 16.52 -3.36 -2.55
CA ALA A 53 15.95 -3.44 -3.91
C ALA A 53 15.78 -4.90 -4.38
N ASP A 54 16.74 -5.78 -4.09
CA ASP A 54 16.66 -7.20 -4.46
C ASP A 54 15.54 -7.93 -3.70
N GLN A 55 15.36 -7.63 -2.41
CA GLN A 55 14.27 -8.20 -1.60
C GLN A 55 12.90 -7.70 -2.07
N ILE A 56 12.80 -6.42 -2.44
CA ILE A 56 11.57 -5.86 -3.02
C ILE A 56 11.28 -6.53 -4.36
N GLN A 57 12.29 -6.71 -5.22
CA GLN A 57 12.12 -7.38 -6.51
C GLN A 57 11.62 -8.82 -6.32
N ALA A 58 12.26 -9.59 -5.42
CA ALA A 58 11.83 -10.96 -5.12
C ALA A 58 10.40 -11.02 -4.59
N PHE A 59 10.00 -10.06 -3.74
CA PHE A 59 8.63 -9.94 -3.26
C PHE A 59 7.64 -9.65 -4.40
N LEU A 60 7.98 -8.73 -5.32
CA LEU A 60 7.13 -8.42 -6.47
C LEU A 60 6.99 -9.63 -7.38
N ASP A 61 8.09 -10.32 -7.70
CA ASP A 61 8.09 -11.53 -8.55
C ASP A 61 7.19 -12.63 -7.98
N ASP A 62 7.20 -12.84 -6.66
CA ASP A 62 6.35 -13.80 -5.98
C ASP A 62 4.87 -13.37 -5.96
N GLN A 63 4.57 -12.13 -5.60
CA GLN A 63 3.20 -11.68 -5.35
C GLN A 63 2.42 -11.34 -6.63
N VAL A 64 3.09 -10.79 -7.66
CA VAL A 64 2.49 -10.46 -8.95
C VAL A 64 2.22 -11.74 -9.74
N GLY A 65 3.16 -12.69 -9.67
CA GLY A 65 3.18 -13.89 -10.50
C GLY A 65 3.46 -13.57 -11.97
N GLU A 66 2.85 -14.33 -12.88
CA GLU A 66 3.07 -14.14 -14.33
C GLU A 66 2.50 -12.82 -14.84
N CYS A 67 3.39 -11.94 -15.29
CA CYS A 67 3.04 -10.71 -15.97
C CYS A 67 2.42 -10.98 -17.34
N ARG A 68 1.36 -10.22 -17.66
CA ARG A 68 0.66 -10.26 -18.95
C ARG A 68 1.00 -9.07 -19.84
N ASN A 69 1.75 -8.11 -19.32
CA ASN A 69 2.39 -7.02 -20.04
C ASN A 69 3.61 -6.51 -19.25
N ASP A 70 4.36 -5.59 -19.85
CA ASP A 70 5.59 -5.04 -19.30
C ASP A 70 5.33 -3.95 -18.23
N ALA A 71 4.05 -3.67 -17.94
CA ALA A 71 3.63 -2.65 -16.98
C ALA A 71 3.43 -3.21 -15.56
N CYS A 72 3.40 -4.54 -15.39
CA CYS A 72 3.38 -5.17 -14.07
C CYS A 72 4.62 -4.75 -13.26
N LEU A 73 4.50 -4.63 -11.93
CA LEU A 73 5.60 -4.07 -11.13
C LEU A 73 6.88 -4.90 -11.15
N SER A 74 6.79 -6.22 -11.35
CA SER A 74 7.96 -7.10 -11.49
C SER A 74 8.84 -6.78 -12.70
N LEU A 75 8.26 -6.27 -13.80
CA LEU A 75 8.97 -5.93 -15.03
C LEU A 75 9.05 -4.42 -15.28
N LEU A 76 8.27 -3.63 -14.55
CA LEU A 76 8.12 -2.21 -14.79
C LEU A 76 9.45 -1.48 -14.67
N ARG A 77 9.79 -0.74 -15.72
CA ARG A 77 10.77 0.35 -15.66
C ARG A 77 10.04 1.68 -15.76
N SER A 78 10.31 2.58 -14.83
CA SER A 78 9.64 3.87 -14.75
C SER A 78 10.64 4.99 -14.47
N GLU A 79 10.29 6.18 -14.93
CA GLU A 79 11.05 7.39 -14.62
C GLU A 79 10.76 7.82 -13.17
N LEU A 80 11.84 8.08 -12.43
CA LEU A 80 11.82 8.78 -11.16
C LEU A 80 12.54 10.12 -11.36
N PRO A 81 11.85 11.26 -11.27
CA PRO A 81 12.50 12.57 -11.34
C PRO A 81 13.44 12.76 -10.15
N ALA A 82 14.61 13.36 -10.40
CA ALA A 82 15.52 13.77 -9.33
C ALA A 82 14.87 14.84 -8.45
N ARG A 83 15.19 14.85 -7.16
CA ARG A 83 14.64 15.84 -6.22
C ARG A 83 15.66 16.20 -5.14
N GLY A 84 15.69 17.46 -4.74
CA GLY A 84 16.43 17.91 -3.56
C GLY A 84 15.75 17.48 -2.24
N PRO A 85 16.39 17.72 -1.09
CA PRO A 85 15.81 17.42 0.20
C PRO A 85 14.54 18.26 0.45
N ILE A 86 13.60 17.67 1.18
CA ILE A 86 12.39 18.33 1.68
C ILE A 86 12.51 18.37 3.20
N VAL A 87 12.35 19.56 3.75
CA VAL A 87 12.37 19.82 5.18
C VAL A 87 11.05 20.46 5.57
N SER A 88 10.54 20.09 6.74
CA SER A 88 9.37 20.75 7.32
C SER A 88 9.71 22.21 7.67
N ASP A 89 8.99 23.17 7.10
CA ASP A 89 9.13 24.57 7.49
C ASP A 89 8.70 24.82 8.94
N ALA A 90 7.79 23.99 9.45
CA ALA A 90 7.23 24.14 10.80
C ALA A 90 8.20 23.66 11.89
N THR A 91 8.90 22.54 11.66
CA THR A 91 9.73 21.89 12.69
C THR A 91 11.22 21.85 12.37
N GLY A 92 11.61 22.15 11.12
CA GLY A 92 12.98 21.97 10.62
C GLY A 92 13.40 20.51 10.43
N ARG A 93 12.51 19.54 10.61
CA ARG A 93 12.83 18.11 10.44
C ARG A 93 12.82 17.72 8.97
N THR A 94 13.80 16.92 8.54
CA THR A 94 13.81 16.33 7.21
C THR A 94 12.57 15.45 7.01
N ILE A 95 11.83 15.70 5.94
CA ILE A 95 10.77 14.84 5.41
C ILE A 95 11.39 13.82 4.46
N CYS A 96 12.15 14.27 3.47
CA CYS A 96 12.94 13.35 2.65
C CYS A 96 14.29 13.96 2.34
N GLU A 97 15.34 13.16 2.38
CA GLU A 97 16.63 13.52 1.81
C GLU A 97 16.53 13.64 0.29
N GLY A 98 17.50 14.34 -0.31
CA GLY A 98 17.61 14.45 -1.77
C GLY A 98 18.05 13.11 -2.39
N TYR A 99 17.63 12.88 -3.63
CA TYR A 99 17.98 11.67 -4.37
C TYR A 99 18.09 11.93 -5.87
N ASP A 100 18.93 11.12 -6.52
CA ASP A 100 19.09 11.14 -7.96
C ASP A 100 17.88 10.53 -8.66
N GLY A 101 17.57 11.06 -9.84
CA GLY A 101 16.54 10.51 -10.72
C GLY A 101 17.05 9.39 -11.60
N GLY A 102 16.20 8.93 -12.53
CA GLY A 102 16.57 7.99 -13.58
C GLY A 102 15.43 7.06 -13.99
N VAL A 103 15.71 6.18 -14.95
CA VAL A 103 14.80 5.11 -15.38
C VAL A 103 15.17 3.82 -14.64
N LEU A 104 14.36 3.46 -13.65
CA LEU A 104 14.64 2.43 -12.65
C LEU A 104 13.57 1.35 -12.68
N THR A 105 13.86 0.18 -12.12
CA THR A 105 12.80 -0.82 -11.85
C THR A 105 11.88 -0.34 -10.73
N ALA A 106 10.66 -0.87 -10.64
CA ALA A 106 9.76 -0.55 -9.53
C ALA A 106 10.42 -0.82 -8.16
N ALA A 107 11.16 -1.91 -8.04
CA ALA A 107 11.89 -2.26 -6.82
C ALA A 107 12.98 -1.23 -6.44
N GLN A 108 13.74 -0.74 -7.42
CA GLN A 108 14.75 0.30 -7.21
C GLN A 108 14.12 1.65 -6.83
N ILE A 109 12.94 1.97 -7.38
CA ILE A 109 12.19 3.19 -7.03
C ILE A 109 11.74 3.12 -5.57
N ILE A 110 11.12 2.01 -5.18
CA ILE A 110 10.66 1.80 -3.80
C ILE A 110 11.85 1.84 -2.84
N ASP A 111 12.96 1.17 -3.17
CA ASP A 111 14.18 1.20 -2.34
C ASP A 111 14.78 2.60 -2.18
N ARG A 112 14.83 3.37 -3.27
CA ARG A 112 15.36 4.73 -3.21
C ARG A 112 14.50 5.63 -2.33
N LEU A 113 13.17 5.49 -2.43
CA LEU A 113 12.23 6.34 -1.72
C LEU A 113 12.05 5.95 -0.25
N GLN A 114 12.17 4.67 0.12
CA GLN A 114 12.21 4.29 1.54
C GLN A 114 13.42 4.92 2.24
N ARG A 115 14.59 4.93 1.59
CA ARG A 115 15.83 5.47 2.15
C ARG A 115 15.76 6.98 2.26
N ALA A 116 15.32 7.62 1.17
CA ALA A 116 15.21 9.07 1.12
C ALA A 116 14.23 9.60 2.17
N CYS A 117 13.05 8.99 2.32
CA CYS A 117 12.00 9.51 3.20
C CYS A 117 11.95 8.83 4.58
N GLY A 118 12.73 7.77 4.83
CA GLY A 118 12.65 6.99 6.07
C GLY A 118 11.24 6.42 6.29
N ILE A 119 10.70 5.76 5.27
CA ILE A 119 9.40 5.07 5.26
C ILE A 119 9.63 3.64 4.79
N SER A 120 9.13 2.66 5.52
CA SER A 120 9.32 1.25 5.19
C SER A 120 8.81 0.88 3.80
N ALA A 121 9.66 0.19 3.02
CA ALA A 121 9.23 -0.40 1.74
C ALA A 121 8.01 -1.32 1.90
N LYS A 122 7.86 -1.99 3.05
CA LYS A 122 6.71 -2.84 3.36
C LYS A 122 5.40 -2.02 3.42
N VAL A 123 5.45 -0.82 4.01
CA VAL A 123 4.31 0.13 4.04
C VAL A 123 3.95 0.59 2.64
N LEU A 124 4.95 0.90 1.81
CA LEU A 124 4.73 1.32 0.42
C LEU A 124 4.10 0.20 -0.41
N LEU A 125 4.55 -1.06 -0.24
CA LEU A 125 3.98 -2.23 -0.91
C LEU A 125 2.52 -2.48 -0.48
N VAL A 126 2.21 -2.42 0.82
CA VAL A 126 0.81 -2.52 1.29
C VAL A 126 -0.05 -1.39 0.72
N THR A 127 0.50 -0.17 0.63
CA THR A 127 -0.22 0.98 0.09
C THR A 127 -0.51 0.80 -1.41
N LEU A 128 0.47 0.37 -2.22
CA LEU A 128 0.26 0.04 -3.63
C LEU A 128 -0.87 -0.97 -3.86
N GLN A 129 -1.01 -1.93 -2.95
CA GLN A 129 -2.07 -2.92 -3.03
C GLN A 129 -3.43 -2.35 -2.61
N LYS A 130 -3.51 -1.64 -1.48
CA LYS A 130 -4.79 -1.14 -0.98
C LYS A 130 -5.38 -0.07 -1.90
N GLU A 131 -4.54 0.70 -2.58
CA GLU A 131 -4.96 1.81 -3.45
C GLU A 131 -5.30 1.36 -4.87
N GLN A 132 -4.47 0.51 -5.50
CA GLN A 132 -4.63 0.16 -6.92
C GLN A 132 -4.51 -1.35 -7.22
N SER A 133 -4.39 -2.21 -6.20
CA SER A 133 -4.20 -3.67 -6.38
C SER A 133 -3.01 -4.02 -7.29
N LEU A 134 -1.90 -3.28 -7.13
CA LEU A 134 -0.71 -3.39 -8.00
C LEU A 134 0.31 -4.45 -7.56
N ILE A 135 0.14 -5.07 -6.39
CA ILE A 135 1.06 -6.09 -5.87
C ILE A 135 0.56 -7.49 -6.18
N SER A 136 -0.73 -7.74 -6.01
CA SER A 136 -1.33 -9.06 -6.20
C SER A 136 -2.73 -8.98 -6.81
N GLY A 137 -3.10 -10.03 -7.55
CA GLY A 137 -4.39 -10.17 -8.20
C GLY A 137 -4.36 -9.89 -9.71
N ARG A 138 -5.53 -9.69 -10.31
CA ARG A 138 -5.65 -9.54 -11.76
C ARG A 138 -4.99 -8.25 -12.28
N THR A 139 -5.19 -7.15 -11.56
CA THR A 139 -4.64 -5.85 -11.92
C THR A 139 -3.12 -5.85 -11.93
N ALA A 140 -2.49 -6.40 -10.89
CA ALA A 140 -1.02 -6.47 -10.76
C ALA A 140 -0.32 -7.09 -11.98
N ARG A 141 -0.97 -8.05 -12.67
CA ARG A 141 -0.40 -8.73 -13.86
C ARG A 141 -0.43 -7.89 -15.14
N ALA A 142 -1.30 -6.90 -15.24
CA ALA A 142 -1.40 -6.01 -16.39
C ALA A 142 -2.06 -4.68 -16.03
N PRO A 143 -1.39 -3.83 -15.22
CA PRO A 143 -1.94 -2.55 -14.85
C PRO A 143 -1.99 -1.63 -16.07
N SER A 144 -3.03 -0.80 -16.11
CA SER A 144 -3.16 0.27 -17.08
C SER A 144 -2.26 1.47 -16.71
N PRO A 145 -1.94 2.34 -17.68
CA PRO A 145 -1.25 3.60 -17.40
C PRO A 145 -1.97 4.46 -16.34
N ALA A 146 -3.31 4.46 -16.32
CA ALA A 146 -4.10 5.18 -15.32
C ALA A 146 -3.88 4.62 -13.90
N GLN A 147 -3.80 3.30 -13.75
CA GLN A 147 -3.52 2.67 -12.45
C GLN A 147 -2.09 2.97 -11.98
N LEU A 148 -1.11 3.01 -12.89
CA LEU A 148 0.26 3.42 -12.54
C LEU A 148 0.38 4.92 -12.24
N GLY A 149 -0.39 5.77 -12.94
CA GLY A 149 -0.48 7.21 -12.70
C GLY A 149 -1.23 7.58 -11.43
N ALA A 150 -2.00 6.65 -10.86
CA ALA A 150 -2.69 6.75 -9.58
C ALA A 150 -2.23 5.70 -8.56
N ALA A 151 -1.00 5.16 -8.72
CA ALA A 151 -0.52 3.97 -8.02
C ALA A 151 -0.69 4.01 -6.49
N MET A 152 -0.61 5.21 -5.91
CA MET A 152 -0.73 5.43 -4.47
C MET A 152 -2.03 6.16 -4.08
N GLY A 153 -3.01 6.28 -4.96
CA GLY A 153 -4.29 6.93 -4.67
C GLY A 153 -4.26 8.46 -4.63
N ALA A 154 -3.12 9.09 -4.95
CA ALA A 154 -3.01 10.55 -5.00
C ALA A 154 -3.56 11.14 -6.30
N ARG A 155 -4.05 12.39 -6.24
CA ARG A 155 -4.62 13.18 -7.36
C ARG A 155 -5.87 12.57 -8.01
N CYS A 156 -6.69 11.91 -7.19
CA CYS A 156 -7.99 11.36 -7.53
C CYS A 156 -9.08 12.06 -6.70
N PRO A 157 -9.65 13.20 -7.16
CA PRO A 157 -10.77 13.83 -6.45
C PRO A 157 -12.00 12.93 -6.50
N ASP A 158 -12.73 12.75 -5.40
CA ASP A 158 -13.95 11.93 -5.39
C ASP A 158 -15.03 12.39 -6.40
N THR A 159 -14.95 13.65 -6.84
CA THR A 159 -15.91 14.29 -7.76
C THR A 159 -15.39 14.48 -9.19
N ALA A 160 -14.18 14.00 -9.51
CA ALA A 160 -13.59 14.14 -10.84
C ALA A 160 -12.75 12.90 -11.20
N PRO A 161 -12.51 12.62 -12.49
CA PRO A 161 -11.50 11.63 -12.88
C PRO A 161 -10.16 11.97 -12.22
N CYS A 162 -9.42 10.94 -11.79
CA CYS A 162 -8.03 11.13 -11.44
C CYS A 162 -7.32 11.87 -12.56
N ASP A 163 -6.49 12.85 -12.21
CA ASP A 163 -5.73 13.61 -13.19
C ASP A 163 -4.79 12.64 -13.94
N ALA A 164 -5.19 12.26 -15.16
CA ALA A 164 -4.44 11.35 -16.02
C ALA A 164 -3.08 11.92 -16.46
N GLY A 165 -2.82 13.21 -16.21
CA GLY A 165 -1.53 13.87 -16.39
C GLY A 165 -0.58 13.73 -15.19
N ALA A 166 -0.98 13.07 -14.11
CA ALA A 166 -0.13 12.88 -12.94
C ALA A 166 0.99 11.85 -13.21
N ALA A 167 2.21 12.38 -13.16
CA ALA A 167 3.53 11.77 -13.10
C ALA A 167 3.51 10.26 -12.78
N GLY A 168 4.05 9.44 -13.70
CA GLY A 168 4.01 7.97 -13.65
C GLY A 168 4.53 7.36 -12.35
N PHE A 169 4.43 6.03 -12.22
CA PHE A 169 4.67 5.25 -11.00
C PHE A 169 5.72 5.84 -10.03
N GLY A 170 6.93 6.19 -10.51
CA GLY A 170 7.98 6.78 -9.67
C GLY A 170 7.55 8.02 -8.87
N ALA A 171 6.81 8.94 -9.49
CA ALA A 171 6.36 10.14 -8.82
C ALA A 171 5.18 9.88 -7.86
N GLN A 172 4.31 8.91 -8.16
CA GLN A 172 3.26 8.49 -7.22
C GLN A 172 3.87 7.92 -5.94
N VAL A 173 4.88 7.05 -6.04
CA VAL A 173 5.58 6.52 -4.86
C VAL A 173 6.31 7.64 -4.12
N ALA A 174 6.93 8.59 -4.83
CA ALA A 174 7.65 9.70 -4.21
C ALA A 174 6.71 10.64 -3.43
N GLN A 175 5.54 10.93 -4.01
CA GLN A 175 4.50 11.72 -3.36
C GLN A 175 4.02 11.02 -2.07
N ALA A 176 3.63 9.75 -2.16
CA ALA A 176 3.13 9.01 -1.01
C ALA A 176 4.16 8.87 0.12
N ALA A 177 5.42 8.57 -0.21
CA ALA A 177 6.49 8.51 0.79
C ALA A 177 6.70 9.87 1.47
N THR A 178 6.62 10.97 0.71
CA THR A 178 6.70 12.33 1.25
C THR A 178 5.52 12.62 2.17
N ASP A 179 4.29 12.29 1.77
CA ASP A 179 3.08 12.55 2.57
C ASP A 179 3.08 11.76 3.88
N LEU A 180 3.35 10.45 3.82
CA LEU A 180 3.41 9.57 4.99
C LEU A 180 4.48 10.03 5.99
N LYS A 181 5.61 10.54 5.51
CA LYS A 181 6.64 11.10 6.39
C LYS A 181 6.28 12.47 6.94
N SER A 182 5.66 13.32 6.12
CA SER A 182 5.27 14.69 6.48
C SER A 182 4.41 14.74 7.73
N TYR A 183 3.49 13.78 7.89
CA TYR A 183 2.61 13.75 9.07
C TYR A 183 3.37 13.60 10.38
N SER A 184 4.48 12.85 10.40
CA SER A 184 5.34 12.75 11.58
C SER A 184 6.32 13.91 11.72
N ALA A 185 6.63 14.59 10.61
CA ALA A 185 7.70 15.58 10.55
C ALA A 185 7.21 17.01 10.78
N SER A 186 5.95 17.34 10.51
CA SER A 186 5.50 18.73 10.39
C SER A 186 4.42 19.18 11.38
N ASP A 187 4.12 18.40 12.43
CA ASP A 187 3.17 18.73 13.52
C ASP A 187 1.81 19.32 13.05
N PHE A 188 1.35 18.91 11.87
CA PHE A 188 0.08 19.33 11.26
C PHE A 188 -0.80 18.12 11.00
N MET A 189 -2.11 18.35 10.79
CA MET A 189 -3.12 17.30 10.69
C MET A 189 -3.19 16.42 11.96
N ARG A 190 -3.72 15.21 11.85
CA ARG A 190 -3.90 14.31 12.98
C ARG A 190 -2.54 13.89 13.52
N GLN A 191 -2.38 14.03 14.83
CA GLN A 191 -1.22 13.63 15.62
C GLN A 191 -1.66 12.62 16.69
N PRO A 192 -0.74 11.91 17.38
CA PRO A 192 -1.10 11.06 18.51
C PRO A 192 -1.99 11.78 19.52
N GLY A 193 -2.99 11.09 20.04
CA GLY A 193 -4.04 11.65 20.89
C GLY A 193 -5.45 11.19 20.50
N THR A 194 -6.45 11.71 21.19
CA THR A 194 -7.85 11.32 20.98
C THR A 194 -8.48 12.14 19.86
N HIS A 195 -9.03 11.45 18.85
CA HIS A 195 -9.72 12.06 17.72
C HIS A 195 -11.02 11.32 17.42
N TYR A 196 -12.05 12.05 17.01
CA TYR A 196 -13.22 11.44 16.41
C TYR A 196 -12.87 10.92 15.01
N LEU A 197 -13.04 9.62 14.78
CA LEU A 197 -12.84 8.98 13.48
C LEU A 197 -14.18 8.46 12.96
N ALA A 198 -14.59 8.92 11.79
CA ALA A 198 -15.82 8.46 11.17
C ALA A 198 -15.64 7.05 10.55
N TYR A 199 -16.74 6.29 10.46
CA TYR A 199 -16.74 5.00 9.75
C TYR A 199 -16.85 5.16 8.23
N SER A 200 -17.37 6.29 7.75
CA SER A 200 -17.69 6.55 6.35
C SER A 200 -17.72 8.07 6.09
N PRO A 201 -17.56 8.53 4.82
CA PRO A 201 -17.87 9.90 4.44
C PRO A 201 -19.33 10.30 4.72
N ASP A 202 -20.25 9.32 4.75
CA ASP A 202 -21.65 9.55 5.11
C ASP A 202 -21.77 9.80 6.63
N PRO A 203 -22.19 11.02 7.06
CA PRO A 203 -22.31 11.33 8.48
C PRO A 203 -23.32 10.45 9.23
N SER A 204 -24.31 9.87 8.54
CA SER A 204 -25.30 8.99 9.15
C SER A 204 -24.71 7.68 9.67
N CYS A 205 -23.53 7.29 9.17
CA CYS A 205 -22.80 6.13 9.64
C CYS A 205 -22.14 6.34 11.01
N GLY A 206 -21.99 7.58 11.46
CA GLY A 206 -21.34 7.89 12.73
C GLY A 206 -19.84 7.55 12.77
N GLY A 207 -19.36 7.26 13.97
CA GLY A 207 -17.94 7.12 14.29
C GLY A 207 -17.75 6.97 15.80
N SER A 208 -16.50 7.00 16.23
CA SER A 208 -16.14 6.97 17.65
C SER A 208 -14.88 7.78 17.90
N ASP A 209 -14.68 8.18 19.15
CA ASP A 209 -13.40 8.72 19.61
C ASP A 209 -12.39 7.58 19.74
N VAL A 210 -11.24 7.75 19.07
CA VAL A 210 -10.14 6.79 19.06
C VAL A 210 -8.90 7.49 19.61
N THR A 211 -8.23 6.86 20.56
CA THR A 211 -6.95 7.34 21.08
C THR A 211 -5.83 6.75 20.24
N ILE A 212 -5.28 7.56 19.34
CA ILE A 212 -4.17 7.18 18.47
C ILE A 212 -2.88 7.19 19.29
N ALA A 213 -2.22 6.03 19.38
CA ALA A 213 -1.09 5.80 20.25
C ALA A 213 0.24 6.34 19.68
N ASN A 214 0.41 6.36 18.36
CA ASN A 214 1.71 6.65 17.73
C ASN A 214 1.60 7.40 16.39
N ALA A 215 2.75 7.86 15.87
CA ALA A 215 2.80 8.69 14.68
C ALA A 215 2.44 7.92 13.40
N ALA A 216 2.79 6.64 13.31
CA ALA A 216 2.50 5.76 12.19
C ALA A 216 0.99 5.56 12.02
N THR A 217 0.28 5.30 13.12
CA THR A 217 -1.19 5.20 13.13
C THR A 217 -1.81 6.54 12.72
N ALA A 218 -1.30 7.66 13.24
CA ALA A 218 -1.76 8.99 12.83
C ALA A 218 -1.55 9.22 11.32
N ALA A 219 -0.40 8.83 10.76
CA ALA A 219 -0.09 8.93 9.34
C ALA A 219 -1.05 8.11 8.47
N LEU A 220 -1.38 6.87 8.88
CA LEU A 220 -2.35 6.04 8.18
C LEU A 220 -3.76 6.64 8.18
N TYR A 221 -4.19 7.27 9.27
CA TYR A 221 -5.45 8.00 9.31
C TYR A 221 -5.42 9.36 8.61
N ASN A 222 -4.26 9.98 8.42
CA ASN A 222 -4.17 11.15 7.55
C ASN A 222 -4.22 10.75 6.07
N TYR A 223 -3.67 9.58 5.72
CA TYR A 223 -3.70 9.03 4.37
C TYR A 223 -5.07 8.43 3.99
N THR A 224 -5.71 7.73 4.93
CA THR A 224 -7.03 7.10 4.78
C THR A 224 -7.90 7.40 6.01
N PRO A 225 -8.78 8.42 5.94
CA PRO A 225 -9.33 9.09 7.13
C PRO A 225 -10.44 8.37 7.89
N TYR A 226 -10.81 7.16 7.48
CA TYR A 226 -11.92 6.40 8.07
C TYR A 226 -11.42 5.16 8.80
N GLN A 227 -12.03 4.89 9.97
CA GLN A 227 -11.86 3.62 10.66
C GLN A 227 -12.88 2.58 10.16
N PRO A 228 -12.54 1.28 10.14
CA PRO A 228 -13.53 0.27 9.81
C PRO A 228 -14.59 0.14 10.91
N ASN A 229 -15.84 -0.11 10.52
CA ASN A 229 -16.89 -0.49 11.46
C ASN A 229 -16.87 -2.02 11.72
N ALA A 230 -17.74 -2.49 12.62
CA ALA A 230 -17.82 -3.91 12.98
C ALA A 230 -18.13 -4.82 11.76
N ALA A 231 -18.98 -4.36 10.83
CA ALA A 231 -19.30 -5.12 9.62
C ALA A 231 -18.07 -5.27 8.70
N ALA A 232 -17.29 -4.21 8.51
CA ALA A 232 -16.05 -4.24 7.73
C ALA A 232 -15.03 -5.22 8.33
N LEU A 233 -14.85 -5.20 9.66
CA LEU A 233 -13.94 -6.10 10.37
C LEU A 233 -14.39 -7.56 10.27
N ALA A 234 -15.68 -7.83 10.48
CA ALA A 234 -16.25 -9.17 10.37
C ALA A 234 -16.13 -9.75 8.96
N ALA A 235 -16.25 -8.91 7.93
CA ALA A 235 -16.14 -9.33 6.53
C ALA A 235 -14.71 -9.76 6.13
N ARG A 236 -13.67 -9.38 6.89
CA ARG A 236 -12.25 -9.62 6.56
C ARG A 236 -11.91 -9.16 5.14
N TRP A 237 -11.67 -10.09 4.21
CA TRP A 237 -11.38 -9.83 2.81
C TRP A 237 -12.61 -9.51 1.95
N GLY A 238 -13.80 -9.73 2.48
CA GLY A 238 -15.07 -9.47 1.82
C GLY A 238 -15.60 -8.05 2.00
N THR A 239 -16.85 -7.89 1.61
CA THR A 239 -17.61 -6.65 1.66
C THR A 239 -18.43 -6.58 2.95
N GLY A 240 -18.38 -5.46 3.63
CA GLY A 240 -19.23 -5.16 4.78
C GLY A 240 -20.56 -4.53 4.36
N ASP A 241 -21.11 -3.68 5.23
CA ASP A 241 -22.34 -2.92 4.99
C ASP A 241 -22.09 -1.57 4.30
N ALA A 242 -23.14 -0.76 4.16
CA ALA A 242 -23.07 0.57 3.53
C ALA A 242 -22.19 1.58 4.29
N CYS A 243 -21.86 1.32 5.55
CA CYS A 243 -21.02 2.17 6.39
C CYS A 243 -19.59 1.66 6.54
N SER A 244 -19.22 0.64 5.78
CA SER A 244 -17.93 -0.03 5.88
C SER A 244 -16.84 0.72 5.11
N ALA A 245 -15.85 1.25 5.84
CA ALA A 245 -14.58 1.68 5.26
C ALA A 245 -13.54 0.56 5.28
N TYR A 246 -12.73 0.51 4.21
CA TYR A 246 -11.81 -0.61 3.97
C TYR A 246 -10.32 -0.23 4.01
N GLY A 247 -9.95 1.05 3.97
CA GLY A 247 -8.55 1.49 3.86
C GLY A 247 -7.64 0.91 4.94
N ASN A 248 -7.83 1.35 6.19
CA ASN A 248 -7.03 0.88 7.34
C ASN A 248 -7.24 -0.60 7.66
N ARG A 249 -8.45 -1.14 7.40
CA ARG A 249 -8.71 -2.59 7.48
C ARG A 249 -7.82 -3.37 6.52
N ASN A 250 -7.82 -2.98 5.24
CA ASN A 250 -7.05 -3.65 4.20
C ASN A 250 -5.56 -3.49 4.47
N PHE A 251 -5.11 -2.35 5.00
CA PHE A 251 -3.74 -2.18 5.47
C PHE A 251 -3.37 -3.26 6.49
N ALA A 252 -4.16 -3.40 7.57
CA ALA A 252 -3.90 -4.41 8.61
C ALA A 252 -3.91 -5.84 8.06
N LEU A 253 -4.86 -6.16 7.18
CA LEU A 253 -4.96 -7.49 6.55
C LEU A 253 -3.74 -7.81 5.67
N TYR A 254 -3.33 -6.89 4.78
CA TYR A 254 -2.18 -7.11 3.91
C TYR A 254 -0.86 -7.09 4.68
N TRP A 255 -0.74 -6.25 5.70
CA TRP A 255 0.42 -6.24 6.59
C TRP A 255 0.59 -7.60 7.28
N ALA A 256 -0.47 -8.12 7.91
CA ALA A 256 -0.45 -9.43 8.55
C ALA A 256 -0.18 -10.56 7.55
N LEU A 257 -0.73 -10.48 6.33
CA LEU A 257 -0.55 -11.50 5.31
C LEU A 257 0.89 -11.62 4.82
N TRP A 258 1.57 -10.49 4.67
CA TRP A 258 2.86 -10.45 4.00
C TRP A 258 4.05 -10.35 4.95
N PHE A 259 3.85 -9.74 6.12
CA PHE A 259 4.94 -9.35 7.02
C PHE A 259 4.70 -9.74 8.48
N GLY A 260 3.57 -10.40 8.78
CA GLY A 260 3.23 -10.95 10.10
C GLY A 260 3.58 -12.43 10.28
#